data_AF-A0A3N5NNI7-F1
#
_entry.id   AF-A0A3N5NNI7-F1
#
_cell.length_a   1.000
_cell.length_b   1.000
_cell.length_c   1.000
_cell.angle_alpha   90.00
_cell.angle_beta   90.00
_cell.angle_gamma   90.00
#
_symmetry.space_group_name_H-M   'P 1'
#
loop_
_entity.id
_entity.type
_entity.pdbx_description
1 polymer ?
#
loop_
_entity_poly.entity_id
_entity_poly.type
_entity_poly.pdbx_seq_one_letter_code
_entity_poly.pdbx_strand_id
1 'polypeptide(L)'
;MSGGRDAVLHLELAYGHGTLPVRLPASRLQAVIDTGAYAQCREPLAAAEPADEAALLREALVHPIGAPPLRQVARAGQTVAIVTSDLTRPCPSERLLPPVLDELAAAGVADSDITIVLALGLHRPMTEAEIEAALGSEVVRRVRALNHDPDDTVRLGVTSFGTPVELYRPVVEAGLRVCLGNLELHYFAGYSGGAKAILPGCASRAAVNANHAMMVRPEASAGRLPDAGGNPVRADLEEGAALAGAAWILNVVVDGRHRIVGAVAGDAIAAHRVGCQMVAERGIV
;
A
#
# COMPACT_ATOMS: atom_id res chain seq x y z
N MET A 1 8.25 -41.77 41.38
CA MET A 1 7.50 -41.27 40.20
C MET A 1 7.75 -39.77 40.09
N SER A 2 8.75 -39.36 39.31
CA SER A 2 9.07 -37.95 39.12
C SER A 2 8.07 -37.35 38.14
N GLY A 3 7.07 -36.61 38.66
CA GLY A 3 6.21 -35.77 37.84
C GLY A 3 7.06 -34.69 37.19
N GLY A 4 7.46 -34.90 35.94
CA GLY A 4 8.14 -33.89 35.14
C GLY A 4 7.23 -32.68 35.04
N ARG A 5 7.67 -31.52 35.53
CA ARG A 5 6.93 -30.27 35.37
C ARG A 5 6.83 -29.99 33.88
N ASP A 6 5.60 -29.83 33.40
CA ASP A 6 5.35 -29.40 32.03
C ASP A 6 6.07 -28.07 31.80
N ALA A 7 6.86 -28.00 30.72
CA ALA A 7 7.59 -26.78 30.40
C ALA A 7 6.57 -25.67 30.09
N VAL A 8 6.78 -24.48 30.63
CA VAL A 8 5.90 -23.33 30.36
C VAL A 8 6.57 -22.45 29.32
N LEU A 9 5.88 -22.23 28.20
CA LEU A 9 6.29 -21.26 27.20
C LEU A 9 5.80 -19.86 27.60
N HIS A 10 6.67 -18.87 27.40
CA HIS A 10 6.37 -17.45 27.58
C HIS A 10 6.32 -16.77 26.21
N LEU A 11 5.19 -16.16 25.89
CA LEU A 11 4.95 -15.42 24.66
C LEU A 11 4.55 -13.98 24.98
N GLU A 12 4.87 -13.06 24.08
CA GLU A 12 4.43 -11.67 24.15
C GLU A 12 3.48 -11.39 22.98
N LEU A 13 2.24 -11.00 23.28
CA LEU A 13 1.26 -10.63 22.26
C LEU A 13 1.11 -9.11 22.20
N ALA A 14 1.12 -8.52 21.00
CA ALA A 14 0.84 -7.09 20.85
C ALA A 14 -0.55 -6.75 21.40
N TYR A 15 -0.64 -5.75 22.28
CA TYR A 15 -1.90 -5.30 22.89
C TYR A 15 -1.85 -3.80 23.21
N GLY A 16 -2.65 -3.01 22.49
CA GLY A 16 -2.61 -1.54 22.59
C GLY A 16 -1.23 -1.00 22.20
N HIS A 17 -0.60 -0.22 23.07
CA HIS A 17 0.75 0.34 22.88
C HIS A 17 1.87 -0.50 23.51
N GLY A 18 1.57 -1.73 23.96
CA GLY A 18 2.54 -2.59 24.63
C GLY A 18 2.35 -4.06 24.26
N THR A 19 2.78 -4.94 25.16
CA THR A 19 2.62 -6.38 25.02
C THR A 19 1.89 -6.98 26.22
N LEU A 20 1.17 -8.06 25.95
CA LEU A 20 0.52 -8.90 26.94
C LEU A 20 1.34 -10.19 27.08
N PRO A 21 1.93 -10.47 28.26
CA PRO A 21 2.63 -11.72 28.50
C PRO A 21 1.63 -12.87 28.61
N VAL A 22 1.84 -13.92 27.81
CA VAL A 22 1.03 -15.14 27.80
C VAL A 22 1.89 -16.32 28.21
N ARG A 23 1.35 -17.14 29.13
CA ARG A 23 2.00 -18.36 29.62
C ARG A 23 1.18 -19.58 29.26
N LEU A 24 1.77 -20.50 28.51
CA LEU A 24 1.09 -21.70 28.03
C LEU A 24 1.90 -22.95 28.41
N PRO A 25 1.26 -24.03 28.88
CA PRO A 25 1.93 -25.31 29.01
C PRO A 25 2.35 -25.81 27.62
N ALA A 26 3.62 -26.19 27.45
CA ALA A 26 4.17 -26.62 26.18
C ALA A 26 3.42 -27.84 25.62
N SER A 27 2.91 -28.72 26.50
CA SER A 27 2.07 -29.86 26.10
C SER A 27 0.78 -29.48 25.36
N ARG A 28 0.31 -28.23 25.48
CA ARG A 28 -0.90 -27.72 24.84
C ARG A 28 -0.63 -26.87 23.60
N LEU A 29 0.63 -26.67 23.26
CA LEU A 29 1.04 -25.84 22.14
C LEU A 29 1.35 -26.72 20.93
N GLN A 30 0.56 -26.58 19.87
CA GLN A 30 0.85 -27.28 18.61
C GLN A 30 1.91 -26.55 17.78
N ALA A 31 1.78 -25.23 17.61
CA ALA A 31 2.71 -24.41 16.86
C ALA A 31 2.57 -22.93 17.26
N VAL A 32 3.64 -22.16 17.09
CA VAL A 32 3.62 -20.70 17.05
C VAL A 32 3.80 -20.30 15.58
N ILE A 33 2.83 -19.59 15.03
CA ILE A 33 2.91 -19.05 13.68
C ILE A 33 3.23 -17.57 13.84
N ASP A 34 4.49 -17.22 13.67
CA ASP A 34 4.95 -15.84 13.52
C ASP A 34 5.64 -15.68 12.16
N THR A 35 5.78 -14.43 11.74
CA THR A 35 6.49 -14.06 10.51
C THR A 35 7.97 -14.46 10.55
N GLY A 36 8.53 -14.67 11.76
CA GLY A 36 9.89 -15.16 12.00
C GLY A 36 10.08 -16.69 11.92
N ALA A 37 9.11 -17.52 12.31
CA ALA A 37 9.21 -18.97 12.29
C ALA A 37 9.00 -19.55 10.88
N TYR A 38 8.31 -18.83 9.99
CA TYR A 38 8.36 -19.15 8.55
C TYR A 38 9.78 -19.04 7.98
N ALA A 39 10.64 -18.19 8.56
CA ALA A 39 12.06 -18.07 8.23
C ALA A 39 12.95 -19.15 8.89
N GLN A 40 12.41 -20.05 9.71
CA GLN A 40 13.14 -21.22 10.24
C GLN A 40 13.03 -22.45 9.34
N CYS A 41 12.02 -22.49 8.46
CA CYS A 41 11.83 -23.53 7.44
C CYS A 41 12.61 -23.26 6.13
N ARG A 42 13.28 -22.11 6.05
CA ARG A 42 14.30 -21.74 5.06
C ARG A 42 15.53 -21.31 5.86
N GLU A 43 16.73 -21.31 5.27
CA GLU A 43 17.89 -20.66 5.90
C GLU A 43 17.43 -19.29 6.47
N PRO A 44 17.68 -18.97 7.75
CA PRO A 44 17.32 -17.67 8.27
C PRO A 44 17.91 -16.65 7.31
N LEU A 45 17.06 -15.81 6.71
CA LEU A 45 17.50 -14.60 6.04
C LEU A 45 18.32 -13.89 7.10
N ALA A 46 19.64 -14.00 7.00
CA ALA A 46 20.60 -13.45 7.96
C ALA A 46 20.09 -12.05 8.27
N ALA A 47 19.98 -11.70 9.56
CA ALA A 47 19.48 -10.40 10.00
C ALA A 47 20.20 -9.34 9.17
N ALA A 48 19.55 -8.90 8.10
CA ALA A 48 20.22 -8.09 7.12
C ALA A 48 20.56 -6.81 7.85
N GLU A 49 21.79 -6.32 7.68
CA GLU A 49 22.11 -4.94 8.04
C GLU A 49 20.93 -4.05 7.66
N PRO A 50 20.45 -3.17 8.55
CA PRO A 50 19.26 -2.37 8.28
C PRO A 50 19.42 -1.73 6.91
N ALA A 51 18.54 -2.12 5.98
CA ALA A 51 18.65 -1.65 4.61
C ALA A 51 18.65 -0.13 4.61
N ASP A 52 19.57 0.47 3.85
CA ASP A 52 19.53 1.91 3.62
C ASP A 52 18.24 2.23 2.86
N GLU A 53 17.23 2.71 3.60
CA GLU A 53 15.90 3.00 3.06
C GLU A 53 15.98 3.99 1.89
N ALA A 54 16.89 4.97 1.99
CA ALA A 54 17.09 5.95 0.92
C ALA A 54 17.70 5.28 -0.32
N ALA A 55 18.60 4.31 -0.15
CA ALA A 55 19.11 3.51 -1.26
C ALA A 55 18.02 2.64 -1.90
N LEU A 56 17.16 1.99 -1.11
CA LEU A 56 16.04 1.19 -1.63
C LEU A 56 15.07 2.04 -2.46
N LEU A 57 14.69 3.22 -1.94
CA LEU A 57 13.81 4.14 -2.65
C LEU A 57 14.45 4.66 -3.93
N ARG A 58 15.73 5.07 -3.87
CA ARG A 58 16.48 5.54 -5.04
C ARG A 58 16.56 4.46 -6.12
N GLU A 59 16.89 3.22 -5.75
CA GLU A 59 16.98 2.09 -6.66
C GLU A 59 15.66 1.86 -7.39
N ALA A 60 14.55 1.84 -6.65
CA ALA A 60 13.21 1.65 -7.22
C ALA A 60 12.82 2.77 -8.20
N LEU A 61 13.15 4.03 -7.90
CA LEU A 61 12.85 5.18 -8.77
C LEU A 61 13.73 5.22 -10.03
N VAL A 62 15.00 4.80 -9.93
CA VAL A 62 15.94 4.77 -11.07
C VAL A 62 15.66 3.58 -12.00
N HIS A 63 15.20 2.46 -11.44
CA HIS A 63 14.92 1.22 -12.17
C HIS A 63 13.43 0.82 -12.09
N PRO A 64 12.52 1.64 -12.64
CA PRO A 64 11.09 1.34 -12.63
C PRO A 64 10.75 0.10 -13.47
N ILE A 65 9.75 -0.63 -13.01
CA ILE A 65 9.30 -1.88 -13.61
C ILE A 65 8.12 -1.59 -14.53
N GLY A 66 8.22 -1.97 -15.80
CA GLY A 66 7.12 -1.86 -16.76
C GLY A 66 6.74 -0.43 -17.18
N ALA A 67 7.49 0.59 -16.75
CA ALA A 67 7.26 1.99 -17.12
C ALA A 67 8.60 2.75 -17.19
N PRO A 68 8.67 3.90 -17.90
CA PRO A 68 9.82 4.81 -17.80
C PRO A 68 9.98 5.42 -16.39
N PRO A 69 11.17 5.98 -16.06
CA PRO A 69 11.37 6.77 -14.86
C PRO A 69 10.34 7.90 -14.73
N LEU A 70 9.93 8.22 -13.50
CA LEU A 70 8.88 9.21 -13.26
C LEU A 70 9.22 10.56 -13.92
N ARG A 71 10.49 10.98 -13.86
CA ARG A 71 10.97 12.20 -14.53
C ARG A 71 10.80 12.23 -16.06
N GLN A 72 10.61 11.07 -16.70
CA GLN A 72 10.36 10.94 -18.15
C GLN A 72 8.87 10.80 -18.47
N VAL A 73 8.07 10.39 -17.49
CA VAL A 73 6.61 10.27 -17.61
C VAL A 73 5.93 11.62 -17.39
N ALA A 74 6.40 12.37 -16.39
CA ALA A 74 5.90 13.71 -16.08
C ALA A 74 6.41 14.76 -17.09
N ARG A 75 5.66 15.87 -17.22
CA ARG A 75 5.97 16.98 -18.12
C ARG A 75 5.79 18.32 -17.42
N ALA A 76 6.61 19.30 -17.77
CA ALA A 76 6.46 20.66 -17.26
C ALA A 76 5.05 21.23 -17.52
N GLY A 77 4.45 21.85 -16.51
CA GLY A 77 3.08 22.40 -16.55
C GLY A 77 1.95 21.37 -16.50
N GLN A 78 2.26 20.08 -16.29
CA GLN A 78 1.25 19.03 -16.11
C GLN A 78 0.77 19.01 -14.65
N THR A 79 -0.54 18.89 -14.45
CA THR A 79 -1.12 18.68 -13.12
C THR A 79 -0.88 17.24 -12.66
N VAL A 80 -0.45 17.05 -11.42
CA VAL A 80 -0.13 15.74 -10.84
C VAL A 80 -0.93 15.51 -9.57
N ALA A 81 -1.64 14.39 -9.50
CA ALA A 81 -2.22 13.88 -8.27
C ALA A 81 -1.27 12.83 -7.68
N ILE A 82 -0.70 13.10 -6.51
CA ILE A 82 0.00 12.10 -5.71
C ILE A 82 -0.98 11.49 -4.72
N VAL A 83 -1.34 10.24 -4.88
CA VAL A 83 -2.27 9.53 -4.00
C VAL A 83 -1.47 8.78 -2.94
N THR A 84 -1.76 8.99 -1.66
CA THR A 84 -1.11 8.25 -0.57
C THR A 84 -2.10 7.77 0.48
N SER A 85 -1.69 6.81 1.31
CA SER A 85 -2.56 6.19 2.33
C SER A 85 -2.85 7.13 3.51
N ASP A 86 -3.94 6.85 4.22
CA ASP A 86 -4.20 7.44 5.54
C ASP A 86 -3.37 6.79 6.66
N LEU A 87 -3.54 7.26 7.90
CA LEU A 87 -2.85 6.72 9.08
C LEU A 87 -3.33 5.33 9.53
N THR A 88 -4.34 4.74 8.89
CA THR A 88 -4.75 3.36 9.18
C THR A 88 -3.84 2.33 8.50
N ARG A 89 -2.89 2.81 7.67
CA ARG A 89 -1.87 2.01 6.99
C ARG A 89 -0.48 2.36 7.50
N PRO A 90 0.44 1.39 7.55
CA PRO A 90 1.84 1.66 7.91
C PRO A 90 2.63 2.25 6.72
N CYS A 91 1.99 3.03 5.84
CA CYS A 91 2.63 3.64 4.68
C CYS A 91 3.49 4.84 5.13
N PRO A 92 4.81 4.81 4.93
CA PRO A 92 5.71 5.85 5.41
C PRO A 92 5.75 7.05 4.46
N SER A 93 4.60 7.70 4.28
CA SER A 93 4.41 8.71 3.24
C SER A 93 5.38 9.88 3.39
N GLU A 94 5.74 10.27 4.62
CA GLU A 94 6.73 11.31 4.89
C GLU A 94 8.13 10.99 4.33
N ARG A 95 8.44 9.71 4.14
CA ARG A 95 9.70 9.23 3.52
C ARG A 95 9.57 9.00 2.01
N LEU A 96 8.38 8.66 1.51
CA LEU A 96 8.14 8.40 0.08
C LEU A 96 7.97 9.70 -0.73
N LEU A 97 7.36 10.72 -0.14
CA LEU A 97 7.01 11.96 -0.82
C LEU A 97 8.24 12.76 -1.29
N PRO A 98 9.27 13.02 -0.45
CA PRO A 98 10.40 13.83 -0.88
C PRO A 98 11.07 13.35 -2.17
N PRO A 99 11.49 12.07 -2.33
CA PRO A 99 12.15 11.64 -3.55
C PRO A 99 11.21 11.59 -4.78
N VAL A 100 9.89 11.40 -4.58
CA VAL A 100 8.90 11.51 -5.66
C VAL A 100 8.76 12.95 -6.14
N LEU A 101 8.71 13.90 -5.20
CA LEU A 101 8.66 15.33 -5.52
C LEU A 101 9.94 15.78 -6.23
N ASP A 102 11.10 15.23 -5.87
CA ASP A 102 12.37 15.50 -6.57
C ASP A 102 12.36 15.00 -8.03
N GLU A 103 11.81 13.81 -8.31
CA GLU A 103 11.62 13.30 -9.67
C GLU A 103 10.68 14.19 -10.50
N LEU A 104 9.58 14.67 -9.90
CA LEU A 104 8.63 15.58 -10.54
C LEU A 104 9.24 16.95 -10.81
N ALA A 105 9.99 17.50 -9.85
CA ALA A 105 10.73 18.75 -10.02
C ALA A 105 11.78 18.64 -11.14
N ALA A 106 12.48 17.50 -11.23
CA ALA A 106 13.43 17.22 -12.30
C ALA A 106 12.76 17.14 -13.69
N ALA A 107 11.47 16.83 -13.76
CA ALA A 107 10.65 16.91 -14.98
C ALA A 107 10.08 18.31 -15.27
N GLY A 108 10.34 19.29 -14.38
CA GLY A 108 9.84 20.65 -14.49
C GLY A 108 8.39 20.85 -14.00
N VAL A 109 7.84 19.91 -13.22
CA VAL A 109 6.52 20.09 -12.57
C VAL A 109 6.70 21.02 -11.37
N ALA A 110 5.94 22.11 -11.32
CA ALA A 110 5.97 23.03 -10.18
C ALA A 110 5.15 22.46 -9.02
N ASP A 111 5.54 22.74 -7.77
CA ASP A 111 4.79 22.29 -6.58
C ASP A 111 3.32 22.76 -6.61
N SER A 112 3.03 23.91 -7.26
CA SER A 112 1.66 24.43 -7.44
C SER A 112 0.79 23.59 -8.37
N ASP A 113 1.38 22.77 -9.22
CA ASP A 113 0.69 21.85 -10.13
C ASP A 113 0.48 20.47 -9.49
N ILE A 114 1.01 20.25 -8.28
CA ILE A 114 0.92 18.99 -7.55
C ILE A 114 -0.17 19.10 -6.48
N THR A 115 -1.02 18.08 -6.39
CA THR A 115 -1.95 17.89 -5.27
C THR A 115 -1.72 16.52 -4.67
N ILE A 116 -1.50 16.46 -3.35
CA ILE A 116 -1.46 15.21 -2.61
C ILE A 116 -2.90 14.87 -2.19
N VAL A 117 -3.34 13.65 -2.45
CA VAL A 117 -4.68 13.14 -2.11
C VAL A 117 -4.52 12.00 -1.11
N LEU A 118 -5.19 12.13 0.03
CA LEU A 118 -5.20 11.11 1.07
C LEU A 118 -6.32 10.13 0.74
N ALA A 119 -5.95 8.90 0.38
CA ALA A 119 -6.84 7.84 -0.07
C ALA A 119 -7.59 7.19 1.12
N LEU A 120 -8.65 7.84 1.57
CA LEU A 120 -9.43 7.43 2.74
C LEU A 120 -10.37 6.25 2.46
N GLY A 121 -10.72 6.00 1.21
CA GLY A 121 -11.86 5.15 0.86
C GLY A 121 -13.14 5.65 1.53
N LEU A 122 -13.61 4.93 2.56
CA LEU A 122 -14.78 5.30 3.36
C LEU A 122 -14.46 5.66 4.81
N HIS A 123 -13.18 5.83 5.15
CA HIS A 123 -12.75 6.32 6.45
C HIS A 123 -13.10 7.80 6.63
N ARG A 124 -13.11 8.27 7.87
CA ARG A 124 -13.33 9.68 8.16
C ARG A 124 -12.19 10.54 7.60
N PRO A 125 -12.43 11.82 7.32
CA PRO A 125 -11.36 12.78 7.05
C PRO A 125 -10.30 12.79 8.15
N MET A 126 -9.04 12.93 7.73
CA MET A 126 -7.92 13.19 8.62
C MET A 126 -7.93 14.66 9.05
N THR A 127 -7.58 14.90 10.31
CA THR A 127 -7.36 16.25 10.85
C THR A 127 -6.05 16.84 10.31
N GLU A 128 -5.88 18.15 10.41
CA GLU A 128 -4.65 18.83 9.97
C GLU A 128 -3.39 18.25 10.65
N ALA A 129 -3.46 17.96 11.95
CA ALA A 129 -2.35 17.36 12.69
C ALA A 129 -2.04 15.93 12.22
N GLU A 130 -3.05 15.14 11.84
CA GLU A 130 -2.87 13.81 11.28
C GLU A 130 -2.27 13.86 9.87
N ILE A 131 -2.69 14.83 9.05
CA ILE A 131 -2.10 15.08 7.73
C ILE A 131 -0.64 15.49 7.87
N GLU A 132 -0.32 16.41 8.78
CA GLU A 132 1.06 16.83 9.02
C GLU A 132 1.93 15.66 9.53
N ALA A 133 1.39 14.84 10.43
CA ALA A 133 2.08 13.64 10.91
C ALA A 133 2.32 12.61 9.80
N ALA A 134 1.38 12.45 8.87
CA ALA A 134 1.50 11.48 7.78
C ALA A 134 2.41 11.94 6.64
N LEU A 135 2.42 13.23 6.31
CA LEU A 135 3.12 13.76 5.13
C LEU A 135 4.45 14.44 5.47
N GLY A 136 4.62 14.89 6.71
CA GLY A 136 5.73 15.72 7.16
C GLY A 136 5.51 17.21 6.91
N SER A 137 5.93 18.04 7.87
CA SER A 137 5.72 19.50 7.87
C SER A 137 6.29 20.20 6.62
N GLU A 138 7.45 19.76 6.13
CA GLU A 138 8.08 20.36 4.95
C GLU A 138 7.24 20.15 3.68
N VAL A 139 6.66 18.96 3.50
CA VAL A 139 5.81 18.66 2.34
C VAL A 139 4.51 19.46 2.41
N VAL A 140 3.87 19.49 3.57
CA VAL A 140 2.58 20.20 3.79
C VAL A 140 2.69 21.70 3.56
N ARG A 141 3.85 22.30 3.87
CA ARG A 141 4.12 23.72 3.60
C ARG A 141 4.27 24.03 2.11
N ARG A 142 4.65 23.04 1.31
CA ARG A 142 5.07 23.23 -0.08
C ARG A 142 4.00 22.79 -1.09
N VAL A 143 3.28 21.71 -0.78
CA VAL A 143 2.32 21.07 -1.68
C VAL A 143 0.96 20.95 -1.00
N ARG A 144 -0.11 21.29 -1.73
CA ARG A 144 -1.47 21.18 -1.22
C ARG A 144 -1.84 19.71 -0.98
N ALA A 145 -2.36 19.40 0.20
CA ALA A 145 -2.92 18.11 0.54
C ALA A 145 -4.46 18.17 0.69
N LEU A 146 -5.16 17.16 0.18
CA LEU A 146 -6.61 17.03 0.25
C LEU A 146 -6.99 15.68 0.86
N ASN A 147 -7.99 15.69 1.74
CA ASN A 147 -8.72 14.47 2.07
C ASN A 147 -9.56 14.05 0.85
N HIS A 148 -9.57 12.76 0.51
CA HIS A 148 -10.56 12.19 -0.41
C HIS A 148 -11.98 12.48 0.10
N ASP A 149 -12.87 12.87 -0.81
CA ASP A 149 -14.31 13.02 -0.56
C ASP A 149 -15.11 12.05 -1.45
N PRO A 150 -15.79 11.04 -0.88
CA PRO A 150 -16.56 10.07 -1.65
C PRO A 150 -17.81 10.67 -2.33
N ASP A 151 -18.19 11.91 -1.99
CA ASP A 151 -19.34 12.60 -2.56
C ASP A 151 -18.95 13.55 -3.73
N ASP A 152 -17.68 13.96 -3.85
CA ASP A 152 -17.15 14.73 -5.01
C ASP A 152 -16.43 13.81 -6.01
N THR A 153 -17.22 13.06 -6.78
CA THR A 153 -16.68 12.09 -7.73
C THR A 153 -17.08 12.36 -9.17
N VAL A 154 -16.28 11.83 -10.09
CA VAL A 154 -16.53 11.80 -11.53
C VAL A 154 -16.75 10.36 -11.95
N ARG A 155 -17.85 10.10 -12.66
CA ARG A 155 -18.18 8.77 -13.19
C ARG A 155 -17.39 8.50 -14.47
N LEU A 156 -16.62 7.43 -14.46
CA LEU A 156 -15.73 7.01 -15.55
C LEU A 156 -16.26 5.82 -16.35
N GLY A 157 -17.11 4.99 -15.74
CA GLY A 157 -17.67 3.83 -16.40
C GLY A 157 -18.22 2.80 -15.43
N VAL A 158 -18.26 1.55 -15.89
CA VAL A 158 -18.63 0.37 -15.11
C VAL A 158 -17.67 -0.75 -15.50
N THR A 159 -17.13 -1.46 -14.52
CA THR A 159 -16.25 -2.61 -14.77
C THR A 159 -17.04 -3.81 -15.29
N SER A 160 -16.33 -4.82 -15.80
CA SER A 160 -16.89 -6.10 -16.22
C SER A 160 -17.55 -6.88 -15.07
N PHE A 161 -17.21 -6.57 -13.83
CA PHE A 161 -17.81 -7.12 -12.61
C PHE A 161 -19.07 -6.34 -12.15
N GLY A 162 -19.43 -5.25 -12.85
CA GLY A 162 -20.60 -4.43 -12.54
C GLY A 162 -20.35 -3.32 -11.52
N THR A 163 -19.10 -3.05 -11.16
CA THR A 163 -18.76 -1.97 -10.23
C THR A 163 -18.88 -0.62 -10.94
N PRO A 164 -19.72 0.32 -10.47
CA PRO A 164 -19.70 1.69 -10.99
C PRO A 164 -18.38 2.35 -10.62
N VAL A 165 -17.66 2.89 -11.59
CA VAL A 165 -16.36 3.53 -11.34
C VAL A 165 -16.58 5.03 -11.25
N GLU A 166 -16.62 5.50 -10.01
CA GLU A 166 -16.80 6.90 -9.63
C GLU A 166 -15.66 7.26 -8.70
N LEU A 167 -14.78 8.17 -9.15
CA LEU A 167 -13.52 8.48 -8.47
C LEU A 167 -13.41 9.96 -8.17
N TYR A 168 -12.65 10.30 -7.13
CA TYR A 168 -12.47 11.64 -6.62
C TYR A 168 -11.98 12.60 -7.71
N ARG A 169 -12.69 13.72 -7.87
CA ARG A 169 -12.49 14.65 -8.98
C ARG A 169 -11.03 15.12 -9.12
N PRO A 170 -10.32 15.56 -8.06
CA PRO A 170 -8.90 15.94 -8.18
C PRO A 170 -7.99 14.84 -8.72
N VAL A 171 -8.31 13.56 -8.48
CA VAL A 171 -7.56 12.43 -9.03
C VAL A 171 -7.91 12.21 -10.50
N VAL A 172 -9.17 12.37 -10.88
CA VAL A 172 -9.64 12.19 -12.27
C VAL A 172 -9.21 13.33 -13.19
N GLU A 173 -9.14 14.56 -12.69
CA GLU A 173 -8.80 15.74 -13.49
C GLU A 173 -7.28 15.97 -13.60
N ALA A 174 -6.47 15.30 -12.78
CA ALA A 174 -5.02 15.35 -12.89
C ALA A 174 -4.51 14.72 -14.19
N GLY A 175 -3.54 15.38 -14.81
CA GLY A 175 -2.86 14.89 -16.02
C GLY A 175 -1.96 13.68 -15.76
N LEU A 176 -1.48 13.48 -14.53
CA LEU A 176 -0.70 12.32 -14.09
C LEU A 176 -1.12 11.88 -12.69
N ARG A 177 -1.14 10.56 -12.45
CA ARG A 177 -1.42 9.96 -11.16
C ARG A 177 -0.21 9.19 -10.67
N VAL A 178 0.30 9.56 -9.50
CA VAL A 178 1.40 8.87 -8.82
C VAL A 178 0.85 8.26 -7.52
N CYS A 179 0.85 6.94 -7.40
CA CYS A 179 0.24 6.26 -6.25
C CYS A 179 1.31 5.68 -5.32
N LEU A 180 1.32 6.17 -4.09
CA LEU A 180 2.18 5.72 -2.99
C LEU A 180 1.43 4.70 -2.13
N GLY A 181 2.15 3.78 -1.51
CA GLY A 181 1.52 2.80 -0.63
C GLY A 181 2.49 1.79 -0.03
N ASN A 182 2.07 1.11 1.03
CA ASN A 182 2.73 -0.08 1.51
C ASN A 182 2.13 -1.35 0.88
N LEU A 183 2.93 -2.41 0.82
CA LEU A 183 2.58 -3.76 0.37
C LEU A 183 2.57 -4.71 1.56
N GLU A 184 1.40 -5.28 1.83
CA GLU A 184 1.13 -6.28 2.87
C GLU A 184 0.09 -7.28 2.35
N LEU A 185 -0.05 -8.43 3.02
CA LEU A 185 -1.14 -9.35 2.71
C LEU A 185 -2.48 -8.71 3.06
N HIS A 186 -3.42 -8.76 2.13
CA HIS A 186 -4.77 -8.25 2.35
C HIS A 186 -5.78 -9.39 2.30
N TYR A 187 -6.40 -9.66 3.45
CA TYR A 187 -7.29 -10.77 3.75
C TYR A 187 -8.29 -11.20 2.65
N PHE A 188 -8.89 -10.27 1.88
CA PHE A 188 -9.74 -10.61 0.73
C PHE A 188 -9.22 -10.16 -0.65
N ALA A 189 -8.23 -9.27 -0.71
CA ALA A 189 -7.84 -8.61 -1.96
C ALA A 189 -6.50 -9.12 -2.51
N GLY A 190 -5.96 -10.20 -1.93
CA GLY A 190 -4.61 -10.67 -2.17
C GLY A 190 -3.61 -9.86 -1.36
N TYR A 191 -3.32 -8.65 -1.84
CA TYR A 191 -2.32 -7.73 -1.28
C TYR A 191 -2.87 -6.30 -1.17
N SER A 192 -2.25 -5.43 -0.36
CA SER A 192 -2.45 -3.98 -0.44
C SER A 192 -1.73 -3.37 -1.65
N GLY A 193 -1.60 -2.05 -1.73
CA GLY A 193 -0.84 -1.38 -2.78
C GLY A 193 -1.45 -1.42 -4.19
N GLY A 194 -0.71 -0.88 -5.15
CA GLY A 194 -1.08 -0.78 -6.56
C GLY A 194 -2.39 -0.04 -6.77
N ALA A 195 -3.29 -0.65 -7.55
CA ALA A 195 -4.61 -0.11 -7.87
C ALA A 195 -5.47 0.24 -6.65
N LYS A 196 -5.17 -0.31 -5.45
CA LYS A 196 -5.90 0.01 -4.21
C LYS A 196 -5.88 1.48 -3.82
N ALA A 197 -4.84 2.20 -4.20
CA ALA A 197 -4.76 3.64 -3.99
C ALA A 197 -5.88 4.40 -4.72
N ILE A 198 -6.30 3.91 -5.90
CA ILE A 198 -7.35 4.53 -6.70
C ILE A 198 -8.73 3.99 -6.32
N LEU A 199 -8.92 2.67 -6.39
CA LEU A 199 -10.15 1.98 -5.97
C LEU A 199 -9.72 0.93 -4.94
N PRO A 200 -10.20 0.94 -3.69
CA PRO A 200 -11.22 1.83 -3.12
C PRO A 200 -10.72 3.22 -2.71
N GLY A 201 -9.42 3.48 -2.72
CA GLY A 201 -8.81 4.60 -1.99
C GLY A 201 -9.38 6.00 -2.28
N CYS A 202 -9.75 6.27 -3.52
CA CYS A 202 -10.31 7.54 -3.98
C CYS A 202 -11.70 7.37 -4.60
N ALA A 203 -12.46 6.36 -4.19
CA ALA A 203 -13.70 5.99 -4.85
C ALA A 203 -14.96 6.42 -4.08
N SER A 204 -16.08 6.49 -4.80
CA SER A 204 -17.40 6.71 -4.20
C SER A 204 -17.82 5.53 -3.33
N ARG A 205 -18.78 5.77 -2.43
CA ARG A 205 -19.37 4.71 -1.59
C ARG A 205 -19.98 3.57 -2.41
N ALA A 206 -20.61 3.88 -3.55
CA ALA A 206 -21.22 2.89 -4.42
C ALA A 206 -20.16 1.96 -5.04
N ALA A 207 -19.06 2.54 -5.54
CA ALA A 207 -17.94 1.80 -6.10
C ALA A 207 -17.29 0.87 -5.05
N VAL A 208 -17.00 1.40 -3.85
CA VAL A 208 -16.40 0.62 -2.75
C VAL A 208 -17.31 -0.54 -2.36
N ASN A 209 -18.60 -0.28 -2.14
CA ASN A 209 -19.55 -1.32 -1.74
C ASN A 209 -19.71 -2.42 -2.79
N ALA A 210 -19.78 -2.06 -4.08
CA ALA A 210 -19.90 -3.03 -5.17
C ALA A 210 -18.67 -3.94 -5.24
N ASN A 211 -17.47 -3.37 -5.19
CA ASN A 211 -16.23 -4.14 -5.16
C ASN A 211 -16.14 -5.05 -3.91
N HIS A 212 -16.47 -4.51 -2.73
CA HIS A 212 -16.37 -5.22 -1.46
C HIS A 212 -17.44 -6.30 -1.30
N ALA A 213 -18.57 -6.24 -2.01
CA ALA A 213 -19.56 -7.32 -2.04
C ALA A 213 -18.96 -8.64 -2.55
N MET A 214 -17.87 -8.60 -3.32
CA MET A 214 -17.15 -9.79 -3.79
C MET A 214 -16.23 -10.40 -2.73
N MET A 215 -16.03 -9.79 -1.56
CA MET A 215 -15.13 -10.32 -0.52
C MET A 215 -15.56 -11.69 0.02
N VAL A 216 -16.84 -12.05 -0.16
CA VAL A 216 -17.40 -13.34 0.28
C VAL A 216 -17.15 -14.47 -0.73
N ARG A 217 -16.54 -14.17 -1.89
CA ARG A 217 -16.21 -15.16 -2.90
C ARG A 217 -15.03 -16.02 -2.41
N PRO A 218 -15.02 -17.34 -2.65
CA PRO A 218 -13.91 -18.21 -2.23
C PRO A 218 -12.53 -17.79 -2.75
N GLU A 219 -12.50 -17.14 -3.92
CA GLU A 219 -11.28 -16.65 -4.56
C GLU A 219 -10.80 -15.30 -4.00
N ALA A 220 -11.63 -14.60 -3.21
CA ALA A 220 -11.26 -13.36 -2.55
C ALA A 220 -10.50 -13.68 -1.25
N SER A 221 -9.20 -13.95 -1.37
CA SER A 221 -8.35 -14.39 -0.27
C SER A 221 -6.99 -13.70 -0.25
N ALA A 222 -6.32 -13.77 0.91
CA ALA A 222 -4.96 -13.28 1.09
C ALA A 222 -3.99 -13.96 0.11
N GLY A 223 -3.04 -13.20 -0.42
CA GLY A 223 -1.99 -13.70 -1.30
C GLY A 223 -2.42 -14.07 -2.73
N ARG A 224 -3.73 -14.10 -3.01
CA ARG A 224 -4.26 -14.50 -4.33
C ARG A 224 -4.40 -13.31 -5.26
N LEU A 225 -3.83 -13.42 -6.46
CA LEU A 225 -3.87 -12.39 -7.51
C LEU A 225 -4.77 -12.82 -8.68
N PRO A 226 -5.22 -11.90 -9.55
CA PRO A 226 -6.03 -12.22 -10.72
C PRO A 226 -5.37 -13.24 -11.65
N ASP A 227 -4.10 -13.02 -11.98
CA ASP A 227 -3.23 -13.86 -12.82
C ASP A 227 -2.76 -15.14 -12.12
N ALA A 228 -2.92 -15.23 -10.79
CA ALA A 228 -2.54 -16.36 -9.98
C ALA A 228 -3.66 -16.74 -8.99
N GLY A 229 -4.72 -17.35 -9.53
CA GLY A 229 -5.83 -17.89 -8.75
C GLY A 229 -7.15 -17.12 -8.84
N GLY A 230 -7.21 -16.06 -9.66
CA GLY A 230 -8.47 -15.43 -10.09
C GLY A 230 -9.17 -14.61 -9.01
N ASN A 231 -8.44 -13.84 -8.19
CA ASN A 231 -9.07 -12.98 -7.17
C ASN A 231 -9.99 -11.92 -7.84
N PRO A 232 -11.33 -12.01 -7.69
CA PRO A 232 -12.26 -11.14 -8.41
C PRO A 232 -12.26 -9.73 -7.87
N VAL A 233 -12.02 -9.56 -6.56
CA VAL A 233 -11.89 -8.24 -5.94
C VAL A 233 -10.72 -7.52 -6.58
N ARG A 234 -9.53 -8.13 -6.64
CA ARG A 234 -8.35 -7.48 -7.21
C ARG A 234 -8.48 -7.22 -8.71
N ALA A 235 -9.10 -8.14 -9.47
CA ALA A 235 -9.34 -7.94 -10.89
C ALA A 235 -10.21 -6.70 -11.14
N ASP A 236 -11.30 -6.56 -10.38
CA ASP A 236 -12.19 -5.40 -10.43
C ASP A 236 -11.50 -4.10 -10.01
N LEU A 237 -10.64 -4.16 -8.99
CA LEU A 237 -9.83 -3.01 -8.57
C LEU A 237 -8.91 -2.50 -9.70
N GLU A 238 -8.23 -3.42 -10.38
CA GLU A 238 -7.29 -3.11 -11.45
C GLU A 238 -8.02 -2.61 -12.70
N GLU A 239 -9.15 -3.22 -13.05
CA GLU A 239 -10.00 -2.74 -14.14
C GLU A 239 -10.55 -1.33 -13.85
N GLY A 240 -11.06 -1.10 -12.64
CA GLY A 240 -11.60 0.20 -12.24
C GLY A 240 -10.54 1.29 -12.18
N ALA A 241 -9.34 0.98 -11.67
CA ALA A 241 -8.22 1.92 -11.69
C ALA A 241 -7.76 2.24 -13.12
N ALA A 242 -7.78 1.28 -14.03
CA ALA A 242 -7.42 1.50 -15.44
C ALA A 242 -8.35 2.50 -16.15
N LEU A 243 -9.63 2.59 -15.74
CA LEU A 243 -10.55 3.60 -16.28
C LEU A 243 -10.17 5.03 -15.87
N ALA A 244 -9.42 5.21 -14.76
CA ALA A 244 -8.83 6.49 -14.40
C ALA A 244 -7.61 6.84 -15.26
N GLY A 245 -7.14 5.94 -16.11
CA GLY A 245 -5.89 6.08 -16.85
C GLY A 245 -4.68 5.51 -16.10
N ALA A 246 -3.54 5.45 -16.80
CA ALA A 246 -2.31 4.86 -16.27
C ALA A 246 -1.87 5.56 -14.98
N ALA A 247 -1.60 4.75 -13.95
CA ALA A 247 -0.99 5.19 -12.71
C ALA A 247 0.47 4.72 -12.66
N TRP A 248 1.35 5.60 -12.21
CA TRP A 248 2.71 5.25 -11.86
C TRP A 248 2.77 5.03 -10.35
N ILE A 249 3.38 3.94 -9.86
CA ILE A 249 3.39 3.62 -8.44
C ILE A 249 4.79 3.75 -7.84
N LEU A 250 4.85 4.09 -6.55
CA LEU A 250 5.97 3.77 -5.67
C LEU A 250 5.39 3.04 -4.47
N ASN A 251 5.69 1.76 -4.33
CA ASN A 251 5.18 0.95 -3.23
C ASN A 251 6.33 0.32 -2.44
N VAL A 252 6.14 0.21 -1.13
CA VAL A 252 7.17 -0.31 -0.22
C VAL A 252 6.68 -1.47 0.62
N VAL A 253 7.58 -2.38 0.95
CA VAL A 253 7.37 -3.38 2.00
C VAL A 253 7.99 -2.82 3.28
N VAL A 254 7.23 -2.85 4.38
CA VAL A 254 7.70 -2.40 5.69
C VAL A 254 7.75 -3.55 6.68
N ASP A 255 8.68 -3.49 7.64
CA ASP A 255 8.73 -4.45 8.74
C ASP A 255 7.83 -4.05 9.92
N GLY A 256 7.79 -4.87 10.97
CA GLY A 256 7.02 -4.59 12.20
C GLY A 256 7.50 -3.37 13.00
N ARG A 257 8.55 -2.67 12.56
CA ARG A 257 9.02 -1.38 13.09
C ARG A 257 8.80 -0.24 12.10
N HIS A 258 7.99 -0.47 11.06
CA HIS A 258 7.71 0.46 9.96
C HIS A 258 8.96 0.87 9.17
N ARG A 259 10.04 0.07 9.20
CA ARG A 259 11.23 0.33 8.38
C ARG A 259 11.03 -0.19 6.97
N ILE A 260 11.47 0.55 5.97
CA ILE A 260 11.37 0.13 4.57
C ILE A 260 12.38 -1.00 4.33
N VAL A 261 11.89 -2.18 3.97
CA VAL A 261 12.71 -3.37 3.72
C VAL A 261 12.70 -3.80 2.25
N GLY A 262 11.88 -3.16 1.42
CA GLY A 262 11.85 -3.32 -0.03
C GLY A 262 11.04 -2.20 -0.67
N ALA A 263 11.35 -1.87 -1.92
CA ALA A 263 10.66 -0.85 -2.70
C ALA A 263 10.55 -1.28 -4.16
N VAL A 264 9.43 -0.94 -4.79
CA VAL A 264 9.17 -1.13 -6.22
C VAL A 264 8.53 0.14 -6.75
N ALA A 265 8.86 0.50 -8.00
CA ALA A 265 8.23 1.62 -8.66
C ALA A 265 7.99 1.33 -10.15
N GLY A 266 7.09 2.07 -10.79
CA GLY A 266 6.79 1.91 -12.22
C GLY A 266 5.31 1.69 -12.52
N ASP A 267 5.03 0.80 -13.47
CA ASP A 267 3.66 0.47 -13.89
C ASP A 267 2.83 -0.10 -12.72
N ALA A 268 1.59 0.36 -12.60
CA ALA A 268 0.71 0.02 -11.48
C ALA A 268 0.43 -1.47 -11.32
N ILE A 269 0.54 -2.28 -12.38
CA ILE A 269 0.35 -3.72 -12.33
C ILE A 269 1.68 -4.43 -12.23
N ALA A 270 2.62 -4.17 -13.15
CA ALA A 270 3.88 -4.89 -13.23
C ALA A 270 4.75 -4.68 -11.99
N ALA A 271 4.92 -3.43 -11.54
CA ALA A 271 5.68 -3.13 -10.33
C ALA A 271 4.99 -3.70 -9.09
N HIS A 272 3.66 -3.64 -9.04
CA HIS A 272 2.87 -4.22 -7.96
C HIS A 272 3.07 -5.74 -7.86
N ARG A 273 3.07 -6.47 -8.98
CA ARG A 273 3.29 -7.92 -9.00
C ARG A 273 4.65 -8.30 -8.42
N VAL A 274 5.71 -7.58 -8.80
CA VAL A 274 7.06 -7.78 -8.23
C VAL A 274 7.05 -7.48 -6.73
N GLY A 275 6.36 -6.42 -6.31
CA GLY A 275 6.18 -6.10 -4.89
C GLY A 275 5.44 -7.21 -4.11
N CYS A 276 4.38 -7.79 -4.67
CA CYS A 276 3.68 -8.94 -4.08
C CYS A 276 4.59 -10.15 -3.92
N GLN A 277 5.46 -10.42 -4.90
CA GLN A 277 6.44 -11.49 -4.79
C GLN A 277 7.42 -11.24 -3.64
N MET A 278 7.89 -9.99 -3.46
CA MET A 278 8.73 -9.63 -2.32
C MET A 278 8.04 -9.89 -0.98
N VAL A 279 6.74 -9.56 -0.86
CA VAL A 279 5.95 -9.86 0.35
C VAL A 279 5.84 -11.37 0.57
N ALA A 280 5.48 -12.12 -0.47
CA ALA A 280 5.31 -13.58 -0.41
C ALA A 280 6.60 -14.32 -0.02
N GLU A 281 7.75 -13.88 -0.54
CA GLU A 281 9.06 -14.48 -0.24
C GLU A 281 9.53 -14.20 1.19
N ARG A 282 9.16 -13.04 1.74
CA ARG A 282 9.57 -12.63 3.09
C ARG A 282 8.67 -13.18 4.19
N GLY A 283 7.46 -13.63 3.87
CA GLY A 283 6.49 -14.07 4.87
C GLY A 283 6.07 -12.97 5.84
N ILE A 284 6.21 -11.70 5.44
CA ILE A 284 5.81 -10.55 6.24
C ILE A 284 4.30 -10.36 6.06
N VAL A 285 3.58 -10.44 7.17
CA VAL A 285 2.15 -10.11 7.30
C VAL A 285 2.04 -8.79 8.04
#